data_AF-A0A924Y0V1-F1
#
_entry.id   AF-A0A924Y0V1-F1
#
_cell.length_a   1.000
_cell.length_b   1.000
_cell.length_c   1.000
_cell.angle_alpha   90.00
_cell.angle_beta   90.00
_cell.angle_gamma   90.00
#
_symmetry.space_group_name_H-M   'P 1'
#
loop_
_entity.id
_entity.type
_entity.pdbx_description
1 polymer ?
#
loop_
_entity_poly.entity_id
_entity_poly.type
_entity_poly.pdbx_seq_one_letter_code
_entity_poly.pdbx_strand_id
1 'polypeptide(L)'
;MRYSLHHLRNPSSALAIVGLLALLSATPISAETLYSSGFDNFAALAGEGWDFQNNSNPIGVLGYGQGVPAVFNAAEGSANSYMYVNFGSTGDNGDISNWAITPTITYQNGDTFSFLTRSSGIFADRVEVRMSLAGSSGDVGTTTTSVGDFGISLLTINEVLDPNGYPNTWTQYIATVSGLASPTSGRIAFRYAVPDGGFLGTNSYFVGIDSLNILRGEAPPPPPPPPTPISVAGSATGTLAAGEIDWYSFVNPGGILTIDTLGSTLGTTPNENDTEIAVYDAAGNLLGENDDIDFDADNFLSALTGTLITGDTYYIAVGAFDSVFDNQFIATSTSAITGTYQLNIVTTVPEPGTVVLLGMGFCAIGCLAARRKLAA
;
A
#
# COMPACT_ATOMS: atom_id res chain seq x y z
N MET A 1 -28.46 -47.55 -14.21
CA MET A 1 -28.34 -46.35 -15.08
C MET A 1 -27.56 -45.32 -14.26
N ARG A 2 -26.23 -45.23 -14.41
CA ARG A 2 -25.46 -44.25 -15.24
C ARG A 2 -25.74 -42.80 -14.78
N TYR A 3 -24.83 -41.95 -14.29
CA TYR A 3 -23.37 -41.70 -14.46
C TYR A 3 -22.80 -41.14 -13.11
N SER A 4 -21.65 -41.53 -12.55
CA SER A 4 -20.23 -41.21 -12.90
C SER A 4 -19.91 -39.73 -13.15
N LEU A 5 -19.33 -39.06 -12.16
CA LEU A 5 -18.38 -37.97 -12.34
C LEU A 5 -17.24 -38.16 -11.34
N HIS A 6 -16.22 -38.88 -11.80
CA HIS A 6 -14.86 -38.79 -11.28
C HIS A 6 -14.37 -37.36 -11.48
N HIS A 7 -14.07 -36.63 -10.41
CA HIS A 7 -12.98 -35.67 -10.46
C HIS A 7 -11.72 -36.33 -9.91
N LEU A 8 -10.99 -36.94 -10.84
CA LEU A 8 -9.56 -37.19 -10.69
C LEU A 8 -8.87 -35.83 -10.51
N ARG A 9 -8.34 -35.56 -9.31
CA ARG A 9 -7.17 -34.70 -9.17
C ARG A 9 -5.94 -35.60 -9.25
N ASN A 10 -4.94 -35.12 -9.98
CA ASN A 10 -3.71 -35.85 -10.35
C ASN A 10 -3.00 -36.48 -9.15
N PRO A 11 -2.45 -37.71 -9.25
CA PRO A 11 -1.49 -38.21 -8.30
C PRO A 11 -0.15 -37.52 -8.59
N SER A 12 0.05 -36.34 -8.00
CA SER A 12 1.35 -35.69 -7.95
C SER A 12 2.07 -36.23 -6.72
N SER A 13 3.21 -36.87 -6.94
CA SER A 13 4.15 -37.39 -5.94
C SER A 13 4.22 -36.52 -4.68
N ALA A 14 3.63 -37.00 -3.58
CA ALA A 14 3.58 -36.29 -2.31
C ALA A 14 4.96 -36.34 -1.62
N LEU A 15 5.62 -35.20 -1.63
CA LEU A 15 6.65 -34.88 -0.66
C LEU A 15 5.88 -34.45 0.60
N ALA A 16 6.13 -35.06 1.76
CA ALA A 16 5.58 -34.58 3.04
C ALA A 16 6.07 -33.14 3.26
N ILE A 17 5.22 -32.16 2.99
CA ILE A 17 5.52 -30.74 3.18
C ILE A 17 4.65 -30.30 4.35
N VAL A 18 5.26 -30.23 5.54
CA VAL A 18 4.74 -29.36 6.61
C VAL A 18 4.57 -27.97 6.00
N GLY A 19 3.37 -27.40 6.08
CA GLY A 19 3.09 -26.09 5.53
C GLY A 19 4.07 -25.04 6.08
N LEU A 20 4.69 -24.27 5.20
CA LEU A 20 5.67 -23.25 5.58
C LEU A 20 4.94 -21.94 5.87
N LEU A 21 5.13 -21.39 7.08
CA LEU A 21 4.86 -19.98 7.33
C LEU A 21 5.87 -19.17 6.52
N ALA A 22 5.44 -18.66 5.37
CA ALA A 22 6.23 -17.80 4.51
C ALA A 22 5.54 -16.44 4.45
N LEU A 23 6.32 -15.36 4.32
CA LEU A 23 5.76 -14.10 3.86
C LEU A 23 5.32 -14.33 2.40
N LEU A 24 4.08 -14.78 2.20
CA LEU A 24 3.47 -14.73 0.87
C LEU A 24 3.42 -13.25 0.49
N SER A 25 4.02 -12.92 -0.65
CA SER A 25 3.86 -11.60 -1.23
C SER A 25 2.37 -11.43 -1.53
N ALA A 26 1.67 -10.68 -0.67
CA ALA A 26 0.32 -10.21 -0.97
C ALA A 26 0.36 -9.62 -2.38
N THR A 27 -0.50 -10.08 -3.28
CA THR A 27 -0.69 -9.38 -4.54
C THR A 27 -1.10 -7.97 -4.16
N PRO A 28 -0.29 -6.93 -4.45
CA PRO A 28 -0.68 -5.59 -4.08
C PRO A 28 -2.03 -5.33 -4.74
N ILE A 29 -3.05 -5.05 -3.92
CA ILE A 29 -4.28 -4.48 -4.45
C ILE A 29 -3.81 -3.21 -5.16
N SER A 30 -3.92 -3.17 -6.49
CA SER A 30 -3.57 -1.97 -7.24
C SER A 30 -4.45 -0.85 -6.71
N ALA A 31 -3.84 0.20 -6.15
CA ALA A 31 -4.56 1.36 -5.66
C ALA A 31 -5.52 1.88 -6.73
N GLU A 32 -6.78 2.11 -6.35
CA GLU A 32 -7.80 2.63 -7.28
C GLU A 32 -7.43 4.05 -7.73
N THR A 33 -7.35 4.29 -9.03
CA THR A 33 -7.14 5.64 -9.57
C THR A 33 -8.43 6.45 -9.48
N LEU A 34 -8.43 7.49 -8.65
CA LEU A 34 -9.55 8.43 -8.51
C LEU A 34 -9.52 9.51 -9.61
N TYR A 35 -8.32 9.96 -9.97
CA TYR A 35 -8.10 10.87 -11.08
C TYR A 35 -6.66 10.77 -11.56
N SER A 36 -6.44 10.91 -12.87
CA SER A 36 -5.11 11.02 -13.45
C SER A 36 -5.13 11.98 -14.62
N SER A 37 -4.08 12.79 -14.77
CA SER A 37 -3.92 13.67 -15.94
C SER A 37 -2.44 13.88 -16.26
N GLY A 38 -2.08 13.62 -17.52
CA GLY A 38 -0.81 14.04 -18.13
C GLY A 38 -0.94 15.38 -18.88
N PHE A 39 -2.07 16.09 -18.72
CA PHE A 39 -2.30 17.41 -19.31
C PHE A 39 -2.06 17.51 -20.84
N ASP A 40 -2.38 16.45 -21.57
CA ASP A 40 -2.24 16.37 -23.04
C ASP A 40 -2.98 17.51 -23.78
N ASN A 41 -4.10 17.97 -23.20
CA ASN A 41 -4.89 19.06 -23.72
C ASN A 41 -5.45 19.94 -22.60
N PHE A 42 -4.73 21.01 -22.26
CA PHE A 42 -5.12 21.98 -21.24
C PHE A 42 -6.51 22.57 -21.49
N ALA A 43 -6.89 22.80 -22.75
CA ALA A 43 -8.18 23.40 -23.07
C ALA A 43 -9.38 22.48 -22.74
N ALA A 44 -9.15 21.17 -22.58
CA ALA A 44 -10.19 20.21 -22.17
C ALA A 44 -10.44 20.21 -20.65
N LEU A 45 -9.48 20.64 -19.84
CA LEU A 45 -9.51 20.50 -18.38
C LEU A 45 -10.73 21.18 -17.73
N ALA A 46 -11.16 22.33 -18.24
CA ALA A 46 -12.36 22.99 -17.75
C ALA A 46 -13.62 22.11 -17.92
N GLY A 47 -13.70 21.35 -19.03
CA GLY A 47 -14.76 20.37 -19.26
C GLY A 47 -14.64 19.12 -18.37
N GLU A 48 -13.45 18.84 -17.87
CA GLU A 48 -13.19 17.78 -16.87
C GLU A 48 -13.48 18.23 -15.44
N GLY A 49 -13.85 19.50 -15.23
CA GLY A 49 -14.21 20.05 -13.93
C GLY A 49 -13.09 20.81 -13.21
N TRP A 50 -11.98 21.10 -13.89
CA TRP A 50 -10.96 22.02 -13.37
C TRP A 50 -11.49 23.45 -13.31
N ASP A 51 -10.99 24.20 -12.33
CA ASP A 51 -11.25 25.63 -12.19
C ASP A 51 -9.92 26.40 -12.08
N PHE A 52 -9.84 27.56 -12.72
CA PHE A 52 -8.62 28.35 -12.81
C PHE A 52 -8.90 29.79 -12.40
N GLN A 53 -8.19 30.28 -11.38
CA GLN A 53 -8.43 31.60 -10.81
C GLN A 53 -7.11 32.32 -10.54
N ASN A 54 -7.01 33.57 -10.98
CA ASN A 54 -5.85 34.39 -10.74
C ASN A 54 -6.22 35.55 -9.80
N ASN A 55 -5.73 35.47 -8.56
CA ASN A 55 -5.88 36.47 -7.50
C ASN A 55 -4.59 37.27 -7.29
N SER A 56 -3.70 37.30 -8.29
CA SER A 56 -2.46 38.09 -8.25
C SER A 56 -2.74 39.59 -8.22
N ASN A 57 -1.81 40.37 -7.67
CA ASN A 57 -1.94 41.83 -7.61
C ASN A 57 -0.60 42.54 -7.94
N PRO A 58 -0.55 43.37 -9.00
CA PRO A 58 -1.62 43.57 -9.99
C PRO A 58 -1.94 42.28 -10.76
N ILE A 59 -3.15 42.20 -11.32
CA ILE A 59 -3.55 41.05 -12.14
C ILE A 59 -2.73 41.02 -13.43
N GLY A 60 -2.13 39.87 -13.74
CA GLY A 60 -1.38 39.66 -14.98
C GLY A 60 -2.28 39.29 -16.16
N VAL A 61 -1.66 39.16 -17.34
CA VAL A 61 -2.36 38.77 -18.58
C VAL A 61 -2.31 37.27 -18.85
N LEU A 62 -1.49 36.53 -18.10
CA LEU A 62 -1.36 35.07 -18.21
C LEU A 62 -1.95 34.37 -16.98
N GLY A 63 -2.25 33.09 -17.20
CA GLY A 63 -2.77 32.15 -16.21
C GLY A 63 -2.02 30.83 -16.28
N TYR A 64 -2.56 29.80 -15.62
CA TYR A 64 -2.22 28.43 -15.99
C TYR A 64 -2.53 28.16 -17.47
N GLY A 65 -1.71 27.34 -18.15
CA GLY A 65 -1.87 27.07 -19.58
C GLY A 65 -1.17 25.81 -20.07
N GLN A 66 -1.27 25.54 -21.38
CA GLN A 66 -0.58 24.42 -22.04
C GLN A 66 0.93 24.61 -22.08
N GLY A 67 1.69 23.56 -21.80
CA GLY A 67 3.14 23.53 -21.82
C GLY A 67 3.80 24.09 -23.08
N VAL A 68 5.00 24.64 -22.89
CA VAL A 68 5.78 25.34 -23.93
C VAL A 68 7.11 24.59 -24.17
N PRO A 69 7.22 23.76 -25.22
CA PRO A 69 8.43 22.96 -25.50
C PRO A 69 9.71 23.78 -25.67
N ALA A 70 9.58 25.06 -26.06
CA ALA A 70 10.72 25.97 -26.17
C ALA A 70 11.38 26.30 -24.82
N VAL A 71 10.68 26.11 -23.70
CA VAL A 71 11.25 26.23 -22.33
C VAL A 71 11.79 24.89 -21.88
N PHE A 72 10.93 23.86 -21.89
CA PHE A 72 11.30 22.45 -21.73
C PHE A 72 10.16 21.53 -22.19
N ASN A 73 10.51 20.29 -22.53
CA ASN A 73 9.55 19.23 -22.85
C ASN A 73 8.87 18.68 -21.59
N ALA A 74 7.66 18.14 -21.79
CA ALA A 74 6.91 17.35 -20.82
C ALA A 74 7.74 16.21 -20.21
N ALA A 75 7.32 15.73 -19.03
CA ALA A 75 7.91 14.55 -18.41
C ALA A 75 7.48 13.29 -19.16
N GLU A 76 6.20 13.24 -19.53
CA GLU A 76 5.56 12.15 -20.26
C GLU A 76 4.67 12.68 -21.39
N GLY A 77 4.32 11.83 -22.35
CA GLY A 77 3.46 12.23 -23.48
C GLY A 77 4.15 13.11 -24.54
N SER A 78 3.38 13.98 -25.18
CA SER A 78 3.88 14.89 -26.21
C SER A 78 4.72 16.01 -25.57
N ALA A 79 5.61 16.65 -26.34
CA ALA A 79 6.53 17.65 -25.78
C ALA A 79 5.85 18.81 -25.01
N ASN A 80 4.58 19.12 -25.32
CA ASN A 80 3.79 20.15 -24.65
C ASN A 80 2.76 19.59 -23.64
N SER A 81 2.68 18.27 -23.42
CA SER A 81 1.75 17.57 -22.50
C SER A 81 2.13 17.84 -21.04
N TYR A 82 1.98 19.07 -20.59
CA TYR A 82 2.07 19.47 -19.20
C TYR A 82 1.32 20.79 -19.01
N MET A 83 0.97 21.12 -17.78
CA MET A 83 0.41 22.42 -17.43
C MET A 83 1.51 23.36 -16.95
N TYR A 84 1.54 24.62 -17.40
CA TYR A 84 2.50 25.62 -16.91
C TYR A 84 1.83 26.77 -16.18
N VAL A 85 2.63 27.48 -15.37
CA VAL A 85 2.33 28.81 -14.81
C VAL A 85 3.62 29.62 -14.71
N ASN A 86 3.56 30.94 -14.83
CA ASN A 86 4.76 31.77 -14.95
C ASN A 86 4.59 33.17 -14.32
N PHE A 87 5.68 33.96 -14.40
CA PHE A 87 5.74 35.35 -13.92
C PHE A 87 4.62 36.25 -14.47
N GLY A 88 4.09 35.96 -15.66
CA GLY A 88 2.98 36.70 -16.28
C GLY A 88 1.62 36.55 -15.57
N SER A 89 1.58 35.80 -14.47
CA SER A 89 0.45 35.76 -13.54
C SER A 89 0.19 37.12 -12.89
N THR A 90 1.21 37.96 -12.73
CA THR A 90 1.09 39.36 -12.26
C THR A 90 1.55 40.35 -13.34
N GLY A 91 1.49 41.65 -13.05
CA GLY A 91 1.99 42.71 -13.93
C GLY A 91 3.51 42.82 -13.92
N ASP A 92 4.04 44.04 -14.14
CA ASP A 92 5.49 44.25 -14.19
C ASP A 92 6.18 43.90 -12.87
N ASN A 93 5.59 44.22 -11.72
CA ASN A 93 6.02 43.71 -10.42
C ASN A 93 4.80 43.53 -9.50
N GLY A 94 4.71 42.42 -8.78
CA GLY A 94 3.59 42.14 -7.89
C GLY A 94 3.64 40.80 -7.18
N ASP A 95 2.63 40.58 -6.33
CA ASP A 95 2.46 39.30 -5.64
C ASP A 95 1.58 38.37 -6.45
N ILE A 96 2.08 37.15 -6.71
CA ILE A 96 1.39 36.13 -7.49
C ILE A 96 0.57 35.22 -6.56
N SER A 97 -0.68 34.98 -6.95
CA SER A 97 -1.60 34.02 -6.33
C SER A 97 -2.49 33.43 -7.43
N ASN A 98 -1.94 32.47 -8.17
CA ASN A 98 -2.61 31.85 -9.32
C ASN A 98 -2.97 30.40 -8.99
N TRP A 99 -4.18 29.98 -9.29
CA TRP A 99 -4.77 28.73 -8.82
C TRP A 99 -5.19 27.84 -9.99
N ALA A 100 -4.83 26.57 -9.92
CA ALA A 100 -5.39 25.48 -10.72
C ALA A 100 -6.01 24.46 -9.77
N ILE A 101 -7.33 24.33 -9.82
CA ILE A 101 -8.15 23.59 -8.88
C ILE A 101 -8.66 22.33 -9.58
N THR A 102 -8.42 21.16 -8.98
CA THR A 102 -8.83 19.86 -9.54
C THR A 102 -10.35 19.70 -9.61
N PRO A 103 -10.86 18.69 -10.35
CA PRO A 103 -12.24 18.25 -10.22
C PRO A 103 -12.59 17.84 -8.78
N THR A 104 -13.90 17.72 -8.51
CA THR A 104 -14.41 17.28 -7.21
C THR A 104 -14.25 15.77 -7.04
N ILE A 105 -13.61 15.35 -5.95
CA ILE A 105 -13.35 13.94 -5.61
C ILE A 105 -13.82 13.70 -4.17
N THR A 106 -14.27 12.48 -3.87
CA THR A 106 -14.48 12.03 -2.49
C THR A 106 -13.21 11.42 -1.95
N TYR A 107 -12.58 12.11 -1.00
CA TYR A 107 -11.31 11.73 -0.39
C TYR A 107 -11.52 10.96 0.92
N GLN A 108 -10.58 10.08 1.25
CA GLN A 108 -10.47 9.41 2.54
C GLN A 108 -9.02 9.46 3.07
N ASN A 109 -8.84 9.14 4.34
CA ASN A 109 -7.50 9.01 4.91
C ASN A 109 -6.71 7.92 4.17
N GLY A 110 -5.46 8.22 3.83
CA GLY A 110 -4.59 7.34 3.06
C GLY A 110 -4.55 7.64 1.56
N ASP A 111 -5.50 8.41 1.02
CA ASP A 111 -5.45 8.82 -0.40
C ASP A 111 -4.17 9.59 -0.68
N THR A 112 -3.55 9.29 -1.82
CA THR A 112 -2.30 9.94 -2.24
C THR A 112 -2.55 10.86 -3.43
N PHE A 113 -1.95 12.04 -3.37
CA PHE A 113 -1.90 13.02 -4.45
C PHE A 113 -0.43 13.15 -4.89
N SER A 114 -0.12 12.71 -6.10
CA SER A 114 1.24 12.72 -6.64
C SER A 114 1.32 13.42 -7.99
N PHE A 115 2.43 14.10 -8.26
CA PHE A 115 2.65 14.82 -9.51
C PHE A 115 4.15 15.07 -9.71
N LEU A 116 4.54 15.31 -10.96
CA LEU A 116 5.88 15.77 -11.33
C LEU A 116 5.84 17.29 -11.48
N THR A 117 6.86 17.97 -10.97
CA THR A 117 7.05 19.41 -11.19
C THR A 117 8.50 19.77 -11.43
N ARG A 118 8.72 20.87 -12.15
CA ARG A 118 10.03 21.51 -12.32
C ARG A 118 9.87 23.00 -12.60
N SER A 119 10.93 23.74 -12.35
CA SER A 119 11.11 25.11 -12.85
C SER A 119 12.15 25.15 -13.97
N SER A 120 12.30 26.34 -14.56
CA SER A 120 13.43 26.69 -15.42
C SER A 120 14.77 26.84 -14.69
N GLY A 121 14.74 27.08 -13.37
CA GLY A 121 15.92 27.26 -12.51
C GLY A 121 16.59 28.63 -12.53
N ILE A 122 15.91 29.68 -13.01
CA ILE A 122 16.48 31.03 -13.10
C ILE A 122 16.15 31.89 -11.87
N PHE A 123 14.89 31.84 -11.41
CA PHE A 123 14.38 32.61 -10.29
C PHE A 123 13.65 31.71 -9.31
N ALA A 124 13.48 32.17 -8.06
CA ALA A 124 12.74 31.39 -7.07
C ALA A 124 11.25 31.29 -7.47
N ASP A 125 10.79 30.06 -7.62
CA ASP A 125 9.40 29.70 -7.82
C ASP A 125 8.85 29.03 -6.57
N ARG A 126 7.54 29.13 -6.29
CA ARG A 126 6.87 28.42 -5.18
C ARG A 126 5.48 27.97 -5.58
N VAL A 127 5.19 26.70 -5.32
CA VAL A 127 3.86 26.10 -5.47
C VAL A 127 3.43 25.53 -4.13
N GLU A 128 2.24 25.93 -3.70
CA GLU A 128 1.54 25.34 -2.56
C GLU A 128 0.51 24.33 -3.10
N VAL A 129 0.40 23.17 -2.47
CA VAL A 129 -0.68 22.21 -2.70
C VAL A 129 -1.65 22.34 -1.53
N ARG A 130 -2.88 22.71 -1.83
CA ARG A 130 -3.92 22.97 -0.83
C ARG A 130 -5.17 22.16 -1.09
N MET A 131 -5.91 21.86 -0.03
CA MET A 131 -7.13 21.06 -0.07
C MET A 131 -8.31 21.82 0.54
N SER A 132 -9.46 21.69 -0.11
CA SER A 132 -10.77 22.09 0.38
C SER A 132 -11.63 20.85 0.59
N LEU A 133 -12.40 20.81 1.67
CA LEU A 133 -13.42 19.80 1.96
C LEU A 133 -14.84 20.32 1.72
N ALA A 134 -14.98 21.47 1.06
CA ALA A 134 -16.26 22.13 0.78
C ALA A 134 -16.90 21.62 -0.52
N GLY A 135 -16.87 20.30 -0.76
CA GLY A 135 -17.44 19.68 -1.95
C GLY A 135 -16.88 20.28 -3.25
N SER A 136 -17.78 20.81 -4.09
CA SER A 136 -17.40 21.36 -5.39
C SER A 136 -16.94 22.81 -5.38
N SER A 137 -16.80 23.45 -4.21
CA SER A 137 -16.39 24.85 -4.09
C SER A 137 -15.06 25.14 -4.79
N GLY A 138 -15.01 26.26 -5.51
CA GLY A 138 -13.79 26.85 -6.06
C GLY A 138 -13.36 28.12 -5.32
N ASP A 139 -13.97 28.45 -4.18
CA ASP A 139 -13.66 29.72 -3.49
C ASP A 139 -12.24 29.71 -2.90
N VAL A 140 -11.35 30.52 -3.49
CA VAL A 140 -9.98 30.77 -3.03
C VAL A 140 -9.80 32.17 -2.44
N GLY A 141 -10.90 32.87 -2.17
CA GLY A 141 -10.93 34.26 -1.76
C GLY A 141 -10.64 35.23 -2.91
N THR A 142 -10.25 36.46 -2.57
CA THR A 142 -10.15 37.59 -3.53
C THR A 142 -8.84 38.38 -3.46
N THR A 143 -7.87 37.93 -2.65
CA THR A 143 -6.60 38.64 -2.40
C THR A 143 -5.41 37.73 -2.68
N THR A 144 -4.21 38.31 -2.75
CA THR A 144 -2.95 37.58 -2.94
C THR A 144 -2.57 36.69 -1.76
N THR A 145 -3.23 36.82 -0.60
CA THR A 145 -2.96 36.02 0.59
C THR A 145 -4.14 35.16 1.05
N SER A 146 -5.34 35.39 0.53
CA SER A 146 -6.51 34.57 0.88
C SER A 146 -6.42 33.19 0.24
N VAL A 147 -7.01 32.22 0.93
CA VAL A 147 -7.07 30.81 0.49
C VAL A 147 -8.49 30.28 0.38
N GLY A 148 -9.50 31.09 0.75
CA GLY A 148 -10.90 30.68 0.77
C GLY A 148 -11.10 29.35 1.51
N ASP A 149 -11.77 28.40 0.86
CA ASP A 149 -12.05 27.08 1.42
C ASP A 149 -10.82 26.14 1.40
N PHE A 150 -9.73 26.51 0.72
CA PHE A 150 -8.51 25.71 0.58
C PHE A 150 -7.57 25.88 1.80
N GLY A 151 -8.12 25.79 3.01
CA GLY A 151 -7.41 26.03 4.25
C GLY A 151 -6.42 24.94 4.67
N ILE A 152 -6.51 23.73 4.10
CA ILE A 152 -5.63 22.61 4.43
C ILE A 152 -4.39 22.68 3.53
N SER A 153 -3.20 22.85 4.11
CA SER A 153 -1.93 22.78 3.37
C SER A 153 -1.41 21.33 3.37
N LEU A 154 -1.26 20.75 2.18
CA LEU A 154 -0.73 19.41 1.99
C LEU A 154 0.77 19.42 1.74
N LEU A 155 1.25 20.40 0.98
CA LEU A 155 2.65 20.56 0.61
C LEU A 155 2.95 22.01 0.26
N THR A 156 4.17 22.46 0.57
CA THR A 156 4.72 23.71 0.03
C THR A 156 6.11 23.43 -0.54
N ILE A 157 6.26 23.64 -1.85
CA ILE A 157 7.54 23.43 -2.54
C ILE A 157 8.27 24.77 -2.60
N ASN A 158 9.50 24.80 -2.12
CA ASN A 158 10.32 26.00 -1.98
C ASN A 158 9.69 27.08 -1.07
N GLU A 159 9.31 26.69 0.15
CA GLU A 159 8.62 27.54 1.11
C GLU A 159 9.33 28.89 1.36
N VAL A 160 10.65 28.86 1.46
CA VAL A 160 11.50 30.03 1.75
C VAL A 160 11.94 30.82 0.52
N LEU A 161 11.47 30.45 -0.69
CA LEU A 161 11.84 31.09 -1.96
C LEU A 161 13.36 31.15 -2.19
N ASP A 162 14.05 30.03 -1.96
CA ASP A 162 15.45 29.88 -2.37
C ASP A 162 15.49 29.78 -3.91
N PRO A 163 16.34 30.57 -4.61
CA PRO A 163 16.52 30.43 -6.06
C PRO A 163 16.87 29.01 -6.54
N ASN A 164 17.43 28.16 -5.66
CA ASN A 164 17.73 26.76 -5.94
C ASN A 164 16.78 25.78 -5.24
N GLY A 165 15.77 26.27 -4.52
CA GLY A 165 14.88 25.45 -3.70
C GLY A 165 13.75 24.78 -4.49
N TYR A 166 13.45 25.24 -5.71
CA TYR A 166 12.51 24.57 -6.62
C TYR A 166 13.29 23.64 -7.57
N PRO A 167 12.83 22.40 -7.84
CA PRO A 167 13.56 21.47 -8.70
C PRO A 167 13.72 21.99 -10.14
N ASN A 168 14.89 21.76 -10.73
CA ASN A 168 15.21 22.13 -12.12
C ASN A 168 15.06 20.98 -13.12
N THR A 169 14.75 19.79 -12.63
CA THR A 169 14.41 18.58 -13.40
C THR A 169 13.07 18.07 -12.90
N TRP A 170 12.31 17.36 -13.75
CA TRP A 170 11.04 16.76 -13.36
C TRP A 170 11.23 15.90 -12.12
N THR A 171 10.63 16.34 -11.01
CA THR A 171 10.78 15.73 -9.68
C THR A 171 9.40 15.44 -9.14
N GLN A 172 9.21 14.21 -8.67
CA GLN A 172 7.94 13.78 -8.13
C GLN A 172 7.77 14.28 -6.70
N TYR A 173 6.57 14.78 -6.39
CA TYR A 173 6.11 15.03 -5.04
C TYR A 173 4.86 14.20 -4.77
N ILE A 174 4.69 13.81 -3.52
CA ILE A 174 3.54 13.05 -3.03
C ILE A 174 3.05 13.72 -1.74
N ALA A 175 1.74 13.89 -1.63
CA ALA A 175 1.07 14.23 -0.39
C ALA A 175 0.02 13.17 -0.05
N THR A 176 -0.23 12.95 1.24
CA THR A 176 -1.21 11.98 1.72
C THR A 176 -2.33 12.70 2.46
N VAL A 177 -3.57 12.38 2.12
CA VAL A 177 -4.76 12.87 2.83
C VAL A 177 -4.84 12.19 4.18
N SER A 178 -5.01 12.98 5.24
CA SER A 178 -5.13 12.49 6.62
C SER A 178 -6.02 13.42 7.45
N GLY A 179 -6.46 12.95 8.62
CA GLY A 179 -7.25 13.76 9.56
C GLY A 179 -8.72 13.93 9.20
N LEU A 180 -9.25 13.20 8.21
CA LEU A 180 -10.68 13.18 7.90
C LEU A 180 -11.44 12.32 8.90
N ALA A 181 -12.61 12.79 9.35
CA ALA A 181 -13.49 12.02 10.24
C ALA A 181 -14.22 10.87 9.49
N SER A 182 -14.47 11.07 8.20
CA SER A 182 -15.11 10.12 7.28
C SER A 182 -14.72 10.48 5.84
N PRO A 183 -14.95 9.61 4.84
CA PRO A 183 -14.82 10.01 3.45
C PRO A 183 -15.59 11.31 3.17
N THR A 184 -14.92 12.28 2.55
CA THR A 184 -15.41 13.66 2.41
C THR A 184 -15.16 14.18 0.99
N SER A 185 -16.19 14.78 0.40
CA SER A 185 -16.08 15.40 -0.93
C SER A 185 -15.32 16.72 -0.87
N GLY A 186 -14.42 16.95 -1.80
CA GLY A 186 -13.57 18.13 -1.83
C GLY A 186 -12.78 18.30 -3.13
N ARG A 187 -11.82 19.21 -3.10
CA ARG A 187 -10.89 19.49 -4.21
C ARG A 187 -9.48 19.72 -3.67
N ILE A 188 -8.49 19.43 -4.49
CA ILE A 188 -7.10 19.83 -4.26
C ILE A 188 -6.75 20.93 -5.28
N ALA A 189 -5.83 21.82 -4.95
CA ALA A 189 -5.40 22.88 -5.84
C ALA A 189 -3.89 23.05 -5.80
N PHE A 190 -3.32 23.35 -6.97
CA PHE A 190 -2.02 23.97 -7.09
C PHE A 190 -2.18 25.47 -7.01
N ARG A 191 -1.46 26.10 -6.09
CA ARG A 191 -1.37 27.54 -6.00
C ARG A 191 0.06 27.98 -6.25
N TYR A 192 0.28 28.66 -7.36
CA TYR A 192 1.52 29.38 -7.60
C TYR A 192 1.49 30.68 -6.81
N ALA A 193 2.31 30.74 -5.75
CA ALA A 193 2.22 31.76 -4.71
C ALA A 193 3.58 32.41 -4.48
N VAL A 194 3.90 33.43 -5.28
CA VAL A 194 5.25 34.02 -5.34
C VAL A 194 5.17 35.54 -5.13
N PRO A 195 5.69 36.07 -4.00
CA PRO A 195 5.79 37.50 -3.78
C PRO A 195 6.91 38.12 -4.63
N ASP A 196 6.79 39.41 -4.95
CA ASP A 196 7.75 40.16 -5.78
C ASP A 196 8.09 39.43 -7.10
N GLY A 197 7.06 38.90 -7.75
CA GLY A 197 7.11 38.28 -9.08
C GLY A 197 6.78 39.26 -10.20
N GLY A 198 6.65 38.76 -11.43
CA GLY A 198 6.42 39.58 -12.61
C GLY A 198 7.70 39.88 -13.39
N PHE A 199 7.58 40.64 -14.48
CA PHE A 199 8.69 40.86 -15.43
C PHE A 199 9.90 41.59 -14.84
N LEU A 200 9.66 42.49 -13.88
CA LEU A 200 10.66 43.27 -13.14
C LEU A 200 10.81 42.81 -11.69
N GLY A 201 10.09 41.76 -11.27
CA GLY A 201 10.18 41.17 -9.94
C GLY A 201 11.51 40.43 -9.73
N THR A 202 11.86 40.16 -8.47
CA THR A 202 13.05 39.39 -8.12
C THR A 202 12.82 37.88 -8.08
N ASN A 203 11.56 37.45 -8.06
CA ASN A 203 11.15 36.05 -8.06
C ASN A 203 10.27 35.73 -9.28
N SER A 204 9.82 34.47 -9.37
CA SER A 204 8.97 33.91 -10.42
C SER A 204 9.66 33.79 -11.79
N TYR A 205 9.53 32.63 -12.42
CA TYR A 205 9.83 32.53 -13.84
C TYR A 205 8.87 31.62 -14.55
N PHE A 206 9.00 30.30 -14.41
CA PHE A 206 8.21 29.35 -15.18
C PHE A 206 8.27 27.99 -14.51
N VAL A 207 7.10 27.48 -14.15
CA VAL A 207 6.90 26.17 -13.53
C VAL A 207 6.05 25.30 -14.45
N GLY A 208 6.43 24.04 -14.60
CA GLY A 208 5.63 23.00 -15.24
C GLY A 208 5.16 21.97 -14.22
N ILE A 209 3.94 21.48 -14.37
CA ILE A 209 3.30 20.43 -13.58
C ILE A 209 2.82 19.35 -14.54
N ASP A 210 3.14 18.09 -14.26
CA ASP A 210 2.87 16.94 -15.13
C ASP A 210 2.53 15.67 -14.33
N SER A 211 2.00 14.66 -15.01
CA SER A 211 1.72 13.30 -14.50
C SER A 211 1.01 13.30 -13.13
N LEU A 212 -0.07 14.06 -13.02
CA LEU A 212 -0.90 14.09 -11.82
C LEU A 212 -1.61 12.74 -11.65
N ASN A 213 -1.49 12.13 -10.47
CA ASN A 213 -2.20 10.94 -10.06
C ASN A 213 -2.78 11.13 -8.66
N ILE A 214 -4.08 10.88 -8.54
CA ILE A 214 -4.81 10.81 -7.28
C ILE A 214 -5.27 9.37 -7.11
N LEU A 215 -4.69 8.69 -6.13
CA LEU A 215 -4.95 7.27 -5.87
C LEU A 215 -5.65 7.11 -4.53
N ARG A 216 -6.62 6.21 -4.49
CA ARG A 216 -7.28 5.74 -3.28
C ARG A 216 -6.25 5.07 -2.39
N GLY A 217 -6.15 5.52 -1.15
CA GLY A 217 -5.41 4.80 -0.12
C GLY A 217 -6.04 3.43 0.08
N GLU A 218 -5.23 2.40 0.27
CA GLU A 218 -5.75 1.08 0.61
C GLU A 218 -6.77 1.21 1.74
N ALA A 219 -7.92 0.55 1.58
CA ALA A 219 -8.89 0.50 2.66
C ALA A 219 -8.17 -0.06 3.90
N PRO A 220 -8.36 0.52 5.10
CA PRO A 220 -7.89 -0.14 6.30
C PRO A 220 -8.46 -1.56 6.28
N PRO A 221 -7.65 -2.59 6.60
CA PRO A 221 -8.13 -3.94 6.59
C PRO A 221 -9.35 -4.05 7.52
N PRO A 222 -10.33 -4.91 7.18
CA PRO A 222 -11.43 -5.14 8.09
C PRO A 222 -10.86 -5.53 9.46
N PRO A 223 -11.48 -5.09 10.57
CA PRO A 223 -11.02 -5.52 11.88
C PRO A 223 -11.05 -7.06 11.93
N PRO A 224 -10.04 -7.70 12.54
CA PRO A 224 -10.05 -9.15 12.69
C PRO A 224 -11.33 -9.58 13.43
N PRO A 225 -11.93 -10.72 13.06
CA PRO A 225 -13.01 -11.31 13.85
C PRO A 225 -12.58 -11.46 15.31
N PRO A 226 -13.48 -11.32 16.31
CA PRO A 226 -13.12 -11.30 17.72
C PRO A 226 -12.29 -12.53 18.12
N PRO A 227 -10.99 -12.37 18.42
CA PRO A 227 -10.13 -13.52 18.66
C PRO A 227 -10.02 -13.82 20.17
N THR A 228 -9.81 -15.09 20.49
CA THR A 228 -9.41 -15.51 21.84
C THR A 228 -7.88 -15.39 21.98
N PRO A 229 -7.35 -14.64 22.95
CA PRO A 229 -5.91 -14.56 23.15
C PRO A 229 -5.31 -15.92 23.58
N ILE A 230 -4.22 -16.32 22.95
CA ILE A 230 -3.43 -17.51 23.29
C ILE A 230 -1.95 -17.14 23.44
N SER A 231 -1.27 -17.76 24.41
CA SER A 231 0.17 -17.57 24.61
C SER A 231 0.98 -18.56 23.78
N VAL A 232 2.14 -18.12 23.29
CA VAL A 232 3.13 -19.03 22.69
C VAL A 232 3.68 -19.99 23.75
N ALA A 233 3.97 -21.23 23.35
CA ALA A 233 4.18 -22.40 24.20
C ALA A 233 2.93 -22.82 25.00
N GLY A 234 1.74 -22.42 24.56
CA GLY A 234 0.46 -22.78 25.13
C GLY A 234 -0.35 -23.70 24.21
N SER A 235 -1.41 -24.28 24.79
CA SER A 235 -2.48 -24.95 24.05
C SER A 235 -3.83 -24.36 24.42
N ALA A 236 -4.71 -24.20 23.45
CA ALA A 236 -6.13 -23.92 23.67
C ALA A 236 -6.97 -25.10 23.18
N THR A 237 -8.17 -25.24 23.74
CA THR A 237 -9.16 -26.21 23.28
C THR A 237 -10.45 -25.47 22.97
N GLY A 238 -11.02 -25.73 21.80
CA GLY A 238 -12.32 -25.19 21.40
C GLY A 238 -13.27 -26.29 20.93
N THR A 239 -14.52 -25.92 20.68
CA THR A 239 -15.51 -26.82 20.09
C THR A 239 -16.07 -26.17 18.84
N LEU A 240 -15.93 -26.80 17.68
CA LEU A 240 -16.50 -26.32 16.42
C LEU A 240 -17.92 -26.85 16.25
N ALA A 241 -18.86 -25.96 15.98
CA ALA A 241 -20.14 -26.25 15.36
C ALA A 241 -20.00 -26.31 13.82
N ALA A 242 -21.07 -26.75 13.15
CA ALA A 242 -21.07 -26.86 11.68
C ALA A 242 -20.90 -25.49 11.02
N GLY A 243 -19.92 -25.39 10.12
CA GLY A 243 -19.55 -24.17 9.40
C GLY A 243 -18.88 -23.09 10.27
N GLU A 244 -18.50 -23.40 11.51
CA GLU A 244 -17.87 -22.46 12.42
C GLU A 244 -16.38 -22.28 12.09
N ILE A 245 -15.89 -21.04 12.27
CA ILE A 245 -14.46 -20.72 12.30
C ILE A 245 -14.19 -20.05 13.65
N ASP A 246 -13.30 -20.65 14.43
CA ASP A 246 -12.81 -20.05 15.67
C ASP A 246 -11.56 -19.20 15.40
N TRP A 247 -11.45 -18.10 16.12
CA TRP A 247 -10.35 -17.14 15.96
C TRP A 247 -9.51 -17.03 17.23
N TYR A 248 -8.19 -17.01 17.05
CA TYR A 248 -7.21 -16.77 18.11
C TYR A 248 -6.25 -15.65 17.75
N SER A 249 -5.62 -15.05 18.76
CA SER A 249 -4.53 -14.09 18.55
C SER A 249 -3.37 -14.35 19.50
N PHE A 250 -2.15 -14.09 19.03
CA PHE A 250 -0.94 -14.20 19.83
C PHE A 250 0.09 -13.15 19.41
N VAL A 251 0.98 -12.79 20.34
CA VAL A 251 2.16 -11.97 20.05
C VAL A 251 3.35 -12.90 19.87
N ASN A 252 4.08 -12.78 18.75
CA ASN A 252 5.23 -13.64 18.49
C ASN A 252 6.44 -13.24 19.36
N PRO A 253 6.95 -14.12 20.24
CA PRO A 253 8.13 -13.84 21.05
C PRO A 253 9.45 -14.00 20.27
N GLY A 254 9.40 -14.49 19.03
CA GLY A 254 10.56 -14.80 18.20
C GLY A 254 10.92 -16.29 18.19
N GLY A 255 11.82 -16.68 17.28
CA GLY A 255 12.20 -18.07 17.04
C GLY A 255 11.38 -18.75 15.94
N ILE A 256 11.56 -20.06 15.80
CA ILE A 256 10.77 -20.89 14.90
C ILE A 256 9.52 -21.34 15.67
N LEU A 257 8.36 -21.05 15.11
CA LEU A 257 7.06 -21.46 15.61
C LEU A 257 6.58 -22.69 14.86
N THR A 258 5.92 -23.59 15.58
CA THR A 258 5.01 -24.58 15.02
C THR A 258 3.63 -24.32 15.61
N ILE A 259 2.65 -24.17 14.73
CA ILE A 259 1.24 -24.03 15.06
C ILE A 259 0.57 -25.30 14.54
N ASP A 260 -0.03 -26.09 15.41
CA ASP A 260 -0.64 -27.36 15.02
C ASP A 260 -1.95 -27.62 15.75
N THR A 261 -2.71 -28.58 15.25
CA THR A 261 -3.96 -29.03 15.88
C THR A 261 -3.88 -30.45 16.44
N LEU A 262 -2.66 -30.94 16.71
CA LEU A 262 -2.45 -32.28 17.25
C LEU A 262 -3.16 -32.44 18.60
N GLY A 263 -3.85 -33.58 18.75
CA GLY A 263 -4.69 -33.86 19.93
C GLY A 263 -6.18 -33.51 19.75
N SER A 264 -6.55 -32.98 18.58
CA SER A 264 -7.95 -32.77 18.20
C SER A 264 -8.73 -34.08 18.07
N THR A 265 -10.04 -34.00 18.30
CA THR A 265 -11.01 -35.09 18.18
C THR A 265 -12.31 -34.54 17.56
N LEU A 266 -12.24 -34.19 16.28
CA LEU A 266 -13.38 -33.80 15.47
C LEU A 266 -14.11 -35.02 14.91
N GLY A 267 -15.42 -34.83 14.67
CA GLY A 267 -16.28 -35.85 14.12
C GLY A 267 -16.49 -37.04 15.05
N THR A 268 -16.97 -38.13 14.47
CA THR A 268 -17.30 -39.38 15.17
C THR A 268 -16.48 -40.56 14.69
N THR A 269 -15.74 -40.39 13.59
CA THR A 269 -14.86 -41.40 13.01
C THR A 269 -13.45 -40.83 12.83
N PRO A 270 -12.40 -41.67 12.80
CA PRO A 270 -11.03 -41.20 12.62
C PRO A 270 -10.82 -40.35 11.36
N ASN A 271 -11.52 -40.67 10.26
CA ASN A 271 -11.45 -39.94 8.99
C ASN A 271 -12.20 -38.60 8.99
N GLU A 272 -12.99 -38.30 10.02
CA GLU A 272 -13.62 -36.99 10.23
C GLU A 272 -12.79 -36.10 11.17
N ASN A 273 -11.70 -36.62 11.73
CA ASN A 273 -10.80 -35.84 12.57
C ASN A 273 -9.86 -34.99 11.71
N ASP A 274 -10.44 -33.95 11.12
CA ASP A 274 -9.86 -33.16 10.04
C ASP A 274 -10.04 -31.67 10.35
N THR A 275 -8.92 -30.99 10.56
CA THR A 275 -8.87 -29.56 10.90
C THR A 275 -8.20 -28.81 9.77
N GLU A 276 -8.56 -27.54 9.60
CA GLU A 276 -7.86 -26.63 8.70
C GLU A 276 -7.50 -25.34 9.46
N ILE A 277 -6.27 -24.84 9.28
CA ILE A 277 -5.82 -23.62 9.94
C ILE A 277 -5.24 -22.61 8.96
N ALA A 278 -5.40 -21.32 9.26
CA ALA A 278 -4.76 -20.21 8.56
C ALA A 278 -4.19 -19.19 9.56
N VAL A 279 -3.07 -18.56 9.19
CA VAL A 279 -2.38 -17.53 10.00
C VAL A 279 -2.35 -16.21 9.25
N TYR A 280 -2.71 -15.13 9.93
CA TYR A 280 -2.77 -13.77 9.39
C TYR A 280 -1.91 -12.80 10.19
N ASP A 281 -1.38 -11.77 9.52
CA ASP A 281 -0.80 -10.61 10.19
C ASP A 281 -1.89 -9.62 10.67
N ALA A 282 -1.47 -8.55 11.36
CA ALA A 282 -2.37 -7.50 11.83
C ALA A 282 -3.01 -6.66 10.71
N ALA A 283 -2.48 -6.76 9.49
CA ALA A 283 -3.07 -6.15 8.31
C ALA A 283 -4.06 -7.09 7.59
N GLY A 284 -4.31 -8.29 8.12
CA GLY A 284 -5.22 -9.27 7.54
C GLY A 284 -4.64 -9.99 6.33
N ASN A 285 -3.34 -9.92 6.07
CA ASN A 285 -2.71 -10.70 5.01
C ASN A 285 -2.58 -12.16 5.45
N LEU A 286 -2.93 -13.10 4.55
CA LEU A 286 -2.77 -14.54 4.77
C LEU A 286 -1.28 -14.92 4.63
N LEU A 287 -0.68 -15.43 5.71
CA LEU A 287 0.73 -15.81 5.78
C LEU A 287 0.97 -17.31 5.55
N GLY A 288 -0.06 -18.12 5.72
CA GLY A 288 0.04 -19.56 5.52
C GLY A 288 -1.23 -20.24 5.97
N GLU A 289 -1.51 -21.37 5.34
CA GLU A 289 -2.61 -22.25 5.63
C GLU A 289 -2.16 -23.71 5.52
N ASN A 290 -2.82 -24.59 6.26
CA ASN A 290 -2.61 -26.02 6.15
C ASN A 290 -3.91 -26.75 6.48
N ASP A 291 -4.27 -27.69 5.63
CA ASP A 291 -5.44 -28.56 5.69
C ASP A 291 -5.05 -29.99 6.12
N ASP A 292 -3.90 -30.50 5.69
CA ASP A 292 -3.39 -31.81 6.12
C ASP A 292 -1.91 -31.78 6.53
N ILE A 293 -1.57 -32.43 7.66
CA ILE A 293 -0.19 -32.72 8.05
C ILE A 293 0.38 -33.81 7.14
N ASP A 294 -0.36 -34.90 6.96
CA ASP A 294 0.07 -36.05 6.17
C ASP A 294 -1.16 -36.85 5.69
N PHE A 295 -1.68 -36.46 4.55
CA PHE A 295 -2.83 -37.10 3.92
C PHE A 295 -2.59 -38.60 3.64
N ASP A 296 -1.39 -38.98 3.22
CA ASP A 296 -1.06 -40.37 2.86
C ASP A 296 -0.98 -41.28 4.10
N ALA A 297 -0.75 -40.70 5.28
CA ALA A 297 -0.72 -41.40 6.56
C ALA A 297 -2.04 -41.32 7.32
N ASP A 298 -3.13 -40.87 6.69
CA ASP A 298 -4.44 -40.60 7.31
C ASP A 298 -4.35 -39.62 8.51
N ASN A 299 -3.45 -38.63 8.44
CA ASN A 299 -3.35 -37.55 9.42
C ASN A 299 -3.83 -36.23 8.83
N PHE A 300 -5.14 -36.01 8.95
CA PHE A 300 -5.87 -34.84 8.45
C PHE A 300 -5.91 -33.66 9.43
N LEU A 301 -5.09 -33.71 10.49
CA LEU A 301 -4.90 -32.54 11.35
C LEU A 301 -3.94 -31.57 10.68
N SER A 302 -3.88 -30.32 11.12
CA SER A 302 -3.06 -29.29 10.50
C SER A 302 -1.79 -28.97 11.27
N ALA A 303 -0.71 -28.61 10.57
CA ALA A 303 0.47 -27.98 11.14
C ALA A 303 1.15 -27.00 10.17
N LEU A 304 1.49 -25.83 10.70
CA LEU A 304 2.29 -24.79 10.06
C LEU A 304 3.57 -24.58 10.85
N THR A 305 4.72 -24.48 10.18
CA THR A 305 6.01 -24.19 10.82
C THR A 305 6.76 -23.07 10.10
N GLY A 306 7.38 -22.16 10.84
CA GLY A 306 8.27 -21.14 10.27
C GLY A 306 8.57 -20.00 11.22
N THR A 307 9.00 -18.87 10.67
CA THR A 307 9.40 -17.69 11.43
C THR A 307 8.50 -16.51 11.14
N LEU A 308 8.13 -15.77 12.19
CA LEU A 308 7.34 -14.53 12.11
C LEU A 308 8.15 -13.36 12.67
N ILE A 309 7.69 -12.12 12.42
CA ILE A 309 8.32 -10.91 12.96
C ILE A 309 8.10 -10.89 14.48
N THR A 310 9.17 -10.67 15.24
CA THR A 310 9.12 -10.67 16.71
C THR A 310 8.45 -9.40 17.21
N GLY A 311 7.53 -9.54 18.17
CA GLY A 311 6.79 -8.43 18.77
C GLY A 311 5.48 -8.08 18.07
N ASP A 312 5.25 -8.63 16.88
CA ASP A 312 4.00 -8.42 16.14
C ASP A 312 2.88 -9.34 16.64
N THR A 313 1.64 -8.88 16.47
CA THR A 313 0.42 -9.65 16.74
C THR A 313 -0.03 -10.37 15.49
N TYR A 314 -0.37 -11.65 15.65
CA TYR A 314 -0.87 -12.53 14.60
C TYR A 314 -2.20 -13.14 15.01
N TYR A 315 -2.95 -13.59 14.00
CA TYR A 315 -4.28 -14.16 14.14
C TYR A 315 -4.31 -15.55 13.52
N ILE A 316 -5.03 -16.47 14.15
CA ILE A 316 -5.20 -17.85 13.67
C ILE A 316 -6.69 -18.09 13.47
N ALA A 317 -7.08 -18.53 12.28
CA ALA A 317 -8.39 -19.09 12.02
C ALA A 317 -8.30 -20.62 12.12
N VAL A 318 -9.23 -21.25 12.82
CA VAL A 318 -9.35 -22.70 12.96
C VAL A 318 -10.72 -23.13 12.47
N GLY A 319 -10.74 -24.01 11.47
CA GLY A 319 -11.94 -24.64 10.94
C GLY A 319 -11.82 -26.16 10.91
N ALA A 320 -12.89 -26.83 10.50
CA ALA A 320 -12.88 -28.23 10.12
C ALA A 320 -12.79 -28.37 8.59
N PHE A 321 -12.65 -29.60 8.10
CA PHE A 321 -12.69 -29.95 6.66
C PHE A 321 -13.69 -29.09 5.87
N ASP A 322 -13.27 -28.61 4.70
CA ASP A 322 -14.05 -27.76 3.77
C ASP A 322 -14.12 -26.29 4.25
N SER A 323 -13.00 -25.76 4.75
CA SER A 323 -12.81 -24.33 5.02
C SER A 323 -12.06 -23.62 3.88
N VAL A 324 -12.24 -22.31 3.79
CA VAL A 324 -11.65 -21.44 2.77
C VAL A 324 -11.10 -20.20 3.44
N PHE A 325 -9.84 -19.88 3.17
CA PHE A 325 -9.12 -18.74 3.71
C PHE A 325 -8.62 -17.82 2.59
N ASP A 326 -8.70 -16.50 2.79
CA ASP A 326 -8.14 -15.49 1.88
C ASP A 326 -7.75 -14.24 2.69
N ASN A 327 -7.00 -13.32 2.07
CA ASN A 327 -6.62 -12.04 2.65
C ASN A 327 -7.84 -11.26 3.19
N GLN A 328 -7.56 -10.21 3.97
CA GLN A 328 -8.58 -9.38 4.65
C GLN A 328 -9.37 -10.17 5.70
N PHE A 329 -8.72 -11.11 6.38
CA PHE A 329 -9.34 -12.00 7.39
C PHE A 329 -10.56 -12.77 6.85
N ILE A 330 -10.58 -13.10 5.55
CA ILE A 330 -11.64 -13.93 4.99
C ILE A 330 -11.39 -15.37 5.43
N ALA A 331 -12.32 -15.93 6.21
CA ALA A 331 -12.36 -17.33 6.58
C ALA A 331 -13.81 -17.81 6.62
N THR A 332 -14.14 -18.86 5.88
CA THR A 332 -15.50 -19.44 5.85
C THR A 332 -15.41 -20.96 5.83
N SER A 333 -16.38 -21.65 6.42
CA SER A 333 -16.47 -23.11 6.36
C SER A 333 -17.86 -23.57 5.91
N THR A 334 -17.89 -24.60 5.07
CA THR A 334 -19.13 -25.35 4.76
C THR A 334 -19.20 -26.70 5.47
N SER A 335 -18.26 -26.96 6.39
CA SER A 335 -18.16 -28.23 7.09
C SER A 335 -19.43 -28.59 7.87
N ALA A 336 -19.83 -29.85 7.78
CA ALA A 336 -20.82 -30.43 8.69
C ALA A 336 -20.16 -31.06 9.92
N ILE A 337 -18.83 -31.15 9.96
CA ILE A 337 -18.07 -31.76 11.04
C ILE A 337 -18.14 -30.85 12.27
N THR A 338 -18.32 -31.47 13.43
CA THR A 338 -18.36 -30.80 14.73
C THR A 338 -17.51 -31.58 15.71
N GLY A 339 -17.06 -30.95 16.78
CA GLY A 339 -16.32 -31.63 17.83
C GLY A 339 -15.30 -30.73 18.50
N THR A 340 -14.42 -31.33 19.29
CA THR A 340 -13.39 -30.60 20.02
C THR A 340 -12.09 -30.62 19.24
N TYR A 341 -11.46 -29.46 19.10
CA TYR A 341 -10.09 -29.34 18.61
C TYR A 341 -9.16 -28.86 19.72
N GLN A 342 -7.87 -29.15 19.54
CA GLN A 342 -6.79 -28.58 20.30
C GLN A 342 -5.96 -27.72 19.34
N LEU A 343 -5.61 -26.50 19.73
CA LEU A 343 -4.68 -25.62 19.01
C LEU A 343 -3.43 -25.45 19.86
N ASN A 344 -2.27 -25.81 19.32
CA ASN A 344 -0.98 -25.71 19.96
C ASN A 344 -0.13 -24.66 19.26
N ILE A 345 0.56 -23.81 20.03
CA ILE A 345 1.60 -22.94 19.50
C ILE A 345 2.87 -23.25 20.26
N VAL A 346 3.84 -23.87 19.61
CA VAL A 346 5.11 -24.25 20.22
C VAL A 346 6.26 -23.53 19.55
N THR A 347 7.27 -23.16 20.34
CA THR A 347 8.56 -22.74 19.78
C THR A 347 9.45 -23.96 19.72
N THR A 348 10.06 -24.20 18.57
CA THR A 348 11.21 -25.12 18.53
C THR A 348 12.43 -24.31 18.94
N VAL A 349 12.91 -24.52 20.17
CA VAL A 349 14.26 -24.10 20.54
C VAL A 349 15.20 -25.07 19.82
N PRO A 350 16.01 -24.65 18.83
CA PRO A 350 16.99 -25.57 18.28
C PRO A 350 17.89 -26.03 19.42
N GLU A 351 17.99 -27.35 19.62
CA GLU A 351 18.86 -27.94 20.61
C GLU A 351 20.25 -27.27 20.55
N PRO A 352 20.89 -26.96 21.70
CA PRO A 352 22.16 -26.22 21.73
C PRO A 352 23.27 -26.82 20.84
N GLY A 353 23.16 -28.10 20.46
CA GLY A 353 24.08 -28.79 19.54
C GLY A 353 23.94 -28.41 18.06
N THR A 354 22.80 -27.89 17.61
CA THR A 354 22.55 -27.61 16.18
C THR A 354 22.98 -26.19 15.77
N VAL A 355 23.00 -25.24 16.72
CA VAL A 355 23.46 -23.86 16.49
C VAL A 355 24.97 -23.79 16.20
N VAL A 356 25.76 -24.73 16.73
CA VAL A 356 27.21 -24.79 16.49
C VAL A 356 27.54 -25.23 15.05
N LEU A 357 26.67 -25.98 14.38
CA LEU A 357 26.95 -26.47 13.02
C LEU A 357 26.61 -25.44 11.93
N LEU A 358 25.72 -24.48 12.21
CA LEU A 358 25.44 -23.37 11.27
C LEU A 358 26.52 -22.27 11.33
N GLY A 359 27.19 -22.10 12.48
CA GLY A 359 28.28 -21.14 12.67
C GLY A 359 29.66 -21.58 12.14
N MET A 360 29.83 -22.88 11.81
CA MET A 360 31.10 -23.42 11.29
C MET A 360 31.11 -23.72 9.79
N GLY A 361 29.98 -23.53 9.08
CA GLY A 361 29.85 -23.79 7.65
C GLY A 361 30.49 -22.73 6.71
N PHE A 362 30.90 -21.57 7.23
CA PHE A 362 31.39 -20.45 6.39
C PHE A 362 32.91 -20.24 6.37
N CYS A 363 33.74 -21.17 6.89
CA CYS A 363 35.21 -20.99 6.90
C CYS A 363 36.06 -22.10 6.27
N ALA A 364 35.48 -23.04 5.51
CA ALA A 364 36.27 -24.14 4.95
C ALA A 364 35.94 -24.54 3.50
N ILE A 365 35.71 -23.60 2.58
CA ILE A 365 35.96 -23.83 1.14
C ILE A 365 36.61 -22.58 0.53
N GLY A 366 37.77 -22.23 1.09
CA GLY A 366 38.75 -21.35 0.46
C GLY A 366 40.04 -22.13 0.27
N CYS A 367 40.08 -23.04 -0.71
CA CYS A 367 41.28 -23.58 -1.38
C CYS A 367 40.93 -24.89 -2.11
N LEU A 368 40.78 -24.86 -3.44
CA LEU A 368 41.52 -25.73 -4.37
C LEU A 368 41.02 -25.48 -5.82
N ALA A 369 41.64 -24.53 -6.51
CA ALA A 369 41.66 -24.47 -7.96
C ALA A 369 43.12 -24.35 -8.42
N ALA A 370 43.82 -25.47 -8.47
CA ALA A 370 44.99 -25.70 -9.32
C ALA A 370 45.44 -27.16 -9.19
N ARG A 371 44.87 -28.07 -10.01
CA ARG A 371 45.54 -29.36 -10.27
C ARG A 371 46.57 -29.16 -11.38
N ARG A 372 47.83 -29.39 -11.01
CA ARG A 372 48.99 -29.59 -11.87
C ARG A 372 48.70 -30.66 -12.95
N LYS A 373 49.01 -30.35 -14.21
CA LYS A 373 49.56 -31.33 -15.15
C LYS A 373 51.08 -31.25 -15.05
N LEU A 374 51.71 -32.33 -14.62
CA LEU A 374 53.13 -32.63 -14.84
C LEU A 374 53.26 -34.15 -14.87
N ALA A 375 53.68 -34.70 -16.00
CA ALA A 375 54.55 -35.87 -16.07
C ALA A 375 55.14 -35.96 -17.48
N ALA A 376 56.47 -35.97 -17.51
CA ALA A 376 57.41 -36.35 -18.58
C ALA A 376 57.33 -35.60 -19.92
#